data_AF-A0A521UPL6-F1
#
_entry.id   AF-A0A521UPL6-F1
#
_cell.length_a   1.000
_cell.length_b   1.000
_cell.length_c   1.000
_cell.angle_alpha   90.00
_cell.angle_beta   90.00
_cell.angle_gamma   90.00
#
_symmetry.space_group_name_H-M   'P 1'
#
loop_
_entity.id
_entity.type
_entity.pdbx_description
1 polymer ?
#
loop_
_entity_poly.entity_id
_entity_poly.type
_entity_poly.pdbx_seq_one_letter_code
_entity_poly.pdbx_strand_id
1 'polypeptide(L)'
;MWTRAFGSFFATSGVKFQSELCLRGRSPRLLCSRCADECPPGALDLAGRLPNLQLSRCTECGVCGAVCPVEAFTLLPSPVDLFANTRERGAVRLACGKLPGSGETVRVPCHGYLDVTLLTTLGIAAPRGLWLDTSGCLSCEGRRGFSAAKRSFDAASRLLTVLGLQAEIAFQPDRPQWLGQTNTDVSRRDLLRRLAGKATTAAASLVVDLDRQTEGGQSGLPSKQLPLRRRLLLHILRSGSNQTPEMLAAEGAPWAEPRIGSDCSACLLCVTFCPTAALTAYEDPDHLEITLDSSRCVACDVCAQICPAGAITFVSQLSVADFVSAHPHLIIDFPKIACPSCGQLFISLPQAKLCPRCQKDAELEQDVSSWT
;
A
#
# COMPACT_ATOMS: atom_id res chain seq x y z
N MET A 1 7.82 24.58 -33.67
CA MET A 1 8.31 25.39 -32.53
C MET A 1 7.53 25.02 -31.25
N TRP A 2 7.67 23.77 -30.79
CA TRP A 2 7.19 23.30 -29.48
C TRP A 2 8.16 22.20 -29.04
N THR A 3 9.22 22.60 -28.35
CA THR A 3 10.22 21.71 -27.77
C THR A 3 9.87 21.41 -26.32
N ARG A 4 9.90 20.11 -26.00
CA ARG A 4 9.82 19.48 -24.68
C ARG A 4 10.56 20.28 -23.59
N ALA A 5 9.86 20.55 -22.48
CA ALA A 5 10.48 20.81 -21.19
C ALA A 5 9.49 20.46 -20.09
N PHE A 6 9.60 19.28 -19.48
CA PHE A 6 9.22 19.03 -18.08
C PHE A 6 9.81 17.69 -17.66
N GLY A 7 10.89 17.79 -16.89
CA GLY A 7 11.67 16.68 -16.37
C GLY A 7 12.80 17.28 -15.55
N SER A 8 12.45 18.01 -14.50
CA SER A 8 13.44 18.51 -13.53
C SER A 8 13.95 17.30 -12.73
N PHE A 9 14.96 16.64 -13.27
CA PHE A 9 15.79 15.67 -12.55
C PHE A 9 16.68 16.44 -11.57
N PHE A 10 16.27 16.49 -10.31
CA PHE A 10 17.15 16.90 -9.21
C PHE A 10 17.88 15.66 -8.70
N ALA A 11 19.19 15.58 -8.94
CA ALA A 11 20.07 14.53 -8.43
C ALA A 11 21.08 15.13 -7.44
N THR A 12 20.65 15.42 -6.21
CA THR A 12 21.54 15.76 -5.08
C THR A 12 20.91 15.48 -3.68
N SER A 13 19.98 14.54 -3.56
CA SER A 13 19.33 14.21 -2.28
C SER A 13 18.97 12.73 -2.17
N GLY A 14 19.14 12.13 -0.98
CA GLY A 14 18.82 10.73 -0.65
C GLY A 14 17.34 10.35 -0.75
N VAL A 15 16.48 11.30 -1.13
CA VAL A 15 15.06 11.12 -1.43
C VAL A 15 14.80 11.44 -2.89
N LYS A 16 14.25 10.48 -3.64
CA LYS A 16 13.78 10.67 -5.02
C LYS A 16 12.26 10.68 -5.06
N PHE A 17 11.66 11.50 -5.91
CA PHE A 17 10.22 11.59 -6.10
C PHE A 17 9.81 11.21 -7.53
N GLN A 18 8.80 10.36 -7.64
CA GLN A 18 8.24 9.81 -8.88
C GLN A 18 6.81 10.32 -9.05
N SER A 19 6.66 11.37 -9.87
CA SER A 19 5.39 12.06 -10.05
C SER A 19 4.27 11.18 -10.63
N GLU A 20 4.63 10.19 -11.43
CA GLU A 20 3.75 9.24 -12.11
C GLU A 20 3.07 8.27 -11.14
N LEU A 21 3.71 7.97 -10.00
CA LEU A 21 3.14 7.14 -8.95
C LEU A 21 2.27 7.95 -7.99
N CYS A 22 2.51 9.26 -7.88
CA CYS A 22 1.83 10.13 -6.91
C CYS A 22 0.32 10.17 -7.15
N LEU A 23 -0.48 9.92 -6.10
CA LEU A 23 -1.94 9.95 -6.18
C LEU A 23 -2.50 11.27 -6.72
N ARG A 24 -1.93 12.41 -6.32
CA ARG A 24 -2.34 13.74 -6.83
C ARG A 24 -2.01 13.94 -8.31
N GLY A 25 -1.01 13.21 -8.82
CA GLY A 25 -0.65 13.19 -10.24
C GLY A 25 -1.65 12.42 -11.10
N ARG A 26 -2.40 11.46 -10.51
CA ARG A 26 -3.34 10.59 -11.23
C ARG A 26 -4.64 11.29 -11.62
N SER A 27 -5.13 12.23 -10.79
CA SER A 27 -6.36 12.97 -11.07
C SER A 27 -6.40 14.28 -10.28
N PRO A 28 -6.91 15.38 -10.86
CA PRO A 28 -7.10 16.64 -10.14
C PRO A 28 -8.12 16.54 -8.99
N ARG A 29 -8.93 15.48 -8.93
CA ARG A 29 -9.89 15.23 -7.83
C ARG A 29 -9.24 14.60 -6.60
N LEU A 30 -8.01 14.09 -6.70
CA LEU A 30 -7.33 13.40 -5.60
C LEU A 30 -6.51 14.38 -4.76
N LEU A 31 -6.78 14.42 -3.46
CA LEU A 31 -6.26 15.44 -2.55
C LEU A 31 -5.30 14.92 -1.47
N CYS A 32 -4.71 13.72 -1.67
CA CYS A 32 -3.79 13.11 -0.70
C CYS A 32 -2.72 14.10 -0.19
N SER A 33 -2.54 14.15 1.13
CA SER A 33 -1.61 15.07 1.82
C SER A 33 -0.61 14.39 2.76
N ARG A 34 -0.69 13.05 2.92
CA ARG A 34 0.04 12.26 3.93
C ARG A 34 1.53 12.62 4.06
N CYS A 35 2.24 12.79 2.94
CA CYS A 35 3.67 13.09 2.96
C CYS A 35 4.02 14.46 3.53
N ALA A 36 3.17 15.47 3.32
CA ALA A 36 3.37 16.82 3.83
C ALA A 36 2.93 16.90 5.30
N ASP A 37 1.79 16.30 5.63
CA ASP A 37 1.22 16.29 6.98
C ASP A 37 2.18 15.66 8.00
N GLU A 38 2.85 14.57 7.61
CA GLU A 38 3.76 13.82 8.47
C GLU A 38 5.22 14.27 8.33
N CYS A 39 5.55 15.22 7.46
CA CYS A 39 6.93 15.66 7.22
C CYS A 39 7.53 16.32 8.48
N PRO A 40 8.53 15.71 9.17
CA PRO A 40 9.04 16.27 10.42
C PRO A 40 9.63 17.68 10.32
N PRO A 41 10.48 17.99 9.31
CA PRO A 41 11.00 19.35 9.16
C PRO A 41 10.05 20.31 8.41
N GLY A 42 8.89 19.83 7.96
CA GLY A 42 7.97 20.59 7.11
C GLY A 42 8.58 20.96 5.75
N ALA A 43 9.41 20.08 5.19
CA ALA A 43 10.10 20.31 3.92
C ALA A 43 9.23 20.02 2.67
N LEU A 44 8.01 19.51 2.85
CA LEU A 44 7.08 19.22 1.76
C LEU A 44 5.89 20.16 1.85
N ASP A 45 5.63 20.90 0.77
CA ASP A 45 4.42 21.71 0.61
C ASP A 45 3.54 21.18 -0.53
N LEU A 46 2.25 21.53 -0.48
CA LEU A 46 1.21 21.09 -1.41
C LEU A 46 0.50 22.28 -2.06
N ALA A 47 1.22 23.40 -2.28
CA ALA A 47 0.64 24.58 -2.93
C ALA A 47 0.22 24.28 -4.38
N GLY A 48 0.93 23.36 -5.05
CA GLY A 48 0.60 22.86 -6.38
C GLY A 48 -0.15 21.53 -6.38
N ARG A 49 -0.29 20.95 -7.58
CA ARG A 49 -0.86 19.61 -7.75
C ARG A 49 0.07 18.53 -7.17
N LEU A 50 1.37 18.62 -7.39
CA LEU A 50 2.34 17.66 -6.88
C LEU A 50 3.04 18.20 -5.61
N PRO A 51 3.50 17.32 -4.71
CA PRO A 51 4.35 17.72 -3.59
C PRO A 51 5.62 18.43 -4.06
N ASN A 52 5.91 19.57 -3.45
CA ASN A 52 7.14 20.32 -3.68
C ASN A 52 8.10 20.11 -2.51
N LEU A 53 9.29 19.57 -2.79
CA LEU A 53 10.31 19.26 -1.79
C LEU A 53 11.33 20.40 -1.67
N GLN A 54 11.33 21.07 -0.51
CA GLN A 54 12.31 22.09 -0.14
C GLN A 54 13.58 21.43 0.38
N LEU A 55 14.56 21.22 -0.50
CA LEU A 55 15.81 20.52 -0.19
C LEU A 55 16.57 21.12 1.01
N SER A 56 16.56 22.45 1.15
CA SER A 56 17.20 23.17 2.26
C SER A 56 16.65 22.82 3.65
N ARG A 57 15.44 22.24 3.72
CA ARG A 57 14.78 21.82 4.96
C ARG A 57 14.71 20.31 5.10
N CYS A 58 14.98 19.55 4.04
CA CYS A 58 14.86 18.09 4.06
C CYS A 58 15.99 17.48 4.89
N THR A 59 15.63 16.62 5.85
CA THR A 59 16.60 15.88 6.68
C THR A 59 16.80 14.44 6.19
N GLU A 60 16.25 14.09 5.03
CA GLU A 60 16.31 12.75 4.44
C GLU A 60 15.80 11.62 5.37
N CYS A 61 14.90 11.93 6.31
CA CYS A 61 14.44 10.98 7.33
C CYS A 61 13.56 9.84 6.80
N GLY A 62 13.03 9.95 5.58
CA GLY A 62 12.23 8.89 4.96
C GLY A 62 10.79 8.76 5.39
N VAL A 63 10.28 9.64 6.26
CA VAL A 63 8.86 9.61 6.66
C VAL A 63 7.92 9.75 5.46
N CYS A 64 8.28 10.57 4.46
CA CYS A 64 7.48 10.69 3.23
C CYS A 64 7.36 9.36 2.46
N GLY A 65 8.42 8.55 2.44
CA GLY A 65 8.40 7.20 1.85
C GLY A 65 7.53 6.26 2.67
N ALA A 66 7.65 6.32 4.00
CA ALA A 66 6.85 5.49 4.91
C ALA A 66 5.35 5.69 4.70
N VAL A 67 4.90 6.95 4.69
CA VAL A 67 3.47 7.32 4.64
C VAL A 67 2.88 7.34 3.23
N CYS A 68 3.71 7.22 2.19
CA CYS A 68 3.23 7.17 0.81
C CYS A 68 2.73 5.75 0.47
N PRO A 69 1.41 5.52 0.31
CA PRO A 69 0.86 4.19 0.10
C PRO A 69 1.20 3.60 -1.29
N VAL A 70 1.69 4.43 -2.21
CA VAL A 70 2.04 4.08 -3.59
C VAL A 70 3.53 4.22 -3.88
N GLU A 71 4.35 4.45 -2.85
CA GLU A 71 5.82 4.53 -2.96
C GLU A 71 6.34 5.53 -4.00
N ALA A 72 5.65 6.66 -4.17
CA ALA A 72 6.12 7.75 -5.02
C ALA A 72 7.41 8.42 -4.50
N PHE A 73 7.87 8.09 -3.29
CA PHE A 73 9.17 8.52 -2.78
C PHE A 73 10.08 7.31 -2.59
N THR A 74 11.26 7.34 -3.21
CA THR A 74 12.30 6.31 -3.05
C THR A 74 13.41 6.82 -2.14
N LEU A 75 13.85 5.97 -1.22
CA LEU A 75 14.96 6.24 -0.30
C LEU A 75 15.95 5.08 -0.28
N LEU A 76 17.16 5.37 0.19
CA LEU A 76 18.18 4.36 0.50
C LEU A 76 18.36 4.18 2.01
N PRO A 77 18.58 2.95 2.49
CA PRO A 77 18.48 1.69 1.74
C PRO A 77 17.05 1.41 1.25
N SER A 78 16.93 0.70 0.12
CA SER A 78 15.61 0.31 -0.40
C SER A 78 14.95 -0.73 0.52
N PRO A 79 13.61 -0.91 0.44
CA PRO A 79 12.93 -1.99 1.17
C PRO A 79 13.53 -3.38 0.90
N VAL A 80 13.99 -3.63 -0.33
CA VAL A 80 14.64 -4.91 -0.71
C VAL A 80 16.00 -5.05 -0.03
N ASP A 81 16.81 -3.97 0.00
CA ASP A 81 18.11 -3.99 0.68
C ASP A 81 17.94 -4.24 2.18
N LEU A 82 16.96 -3.58 2.80
CA LEU A 82 16.63 -3.79 4.22
C LEU A 82 16.20 -5.23 4.49
N PHE A 83 15.33 -5.77 3.64
CA PHE A 83 14.88 -7.16 3.75
C PHE A 83 16.03 -8.16 3.65
N ALA A 84 16.87 -8.03 2.62
CA ALA A 84 18.03 -8.91 2.42
C ALA A 84 19.02 -8.85 3.59
N ASN A 85 19.41 -7.63 3.99
CA ASN A 85 20.33 -7.42 5.12
C ASN A 85 19.78 -7.96 6.44
N THR A 86 18.46 -7.86 6.65
CA THR A 86 17.80 -8.38 7.86
C THR A 86 17.84 -9.91 7.88
N ARG A 87 17.50 -10.54 6.76
CA ARG A 87 17.45 -12.00 6.62
C ARG A 87 18.81 -12.67 6.82
N GLU A 88 19.89 -12.02 6.38
CA GLU A 88 21.26 -12.57 6.47
C GLU A 88 21.83 -12.59 7.90
N ARG A 89 21.37 -11.70 8.79
CA ARG A 89 21.97 -11.52 10.13
C ARG A 89 21.28 -12.32 11.22
N GLY A 90 20.02 -12.70 11.03
CA GLY A 90 19.21 -13.45 12.00
C GLY A 90 18.72 -12.59 13.18
N ALA A 91 19.64 -12.01 13.95
CA ALA A 91 19.37 -11.03 15.01
C ALA A 91 19.72 -9.62 14.51
N VAL A 92 18.77 -8.70 14.56
CA VAL A 92 18.91 -7.42 13.85
C VAL A 92 18.66 -6.24 14.77
N ARG A 93 19.61 -5.31 14.80
CA ARG A 93 19.47 -3.97 15.38
C ARG A 93 19.24 -2.96 14.27
N LEU A 94 18.05 -2.39 14.17
CA LEU A 94 17.78 -1.24 13.31
C LEU A 94 18.16 0.05 14.03
N ALA A 95 19.16 0.75 13.49
CA ALA A 95 19.65 2.00 14.04
C ALA A 95 19.77 3.08 12.96
N CYS A 96 19.46 4.33 13.33
CA CYS A 96 19.64 5.47 12.43
C CYS A 96 21.11 5.80 12.19
N GLY A 97 21.41 6.63 11.18
CA GLY A 97 22.78 7.04 10.86
C GLY A 97 23.50 7.81 11.98
N LYS A 98 22.77 8.40 12.93
CA LYS A 98 23.35 9.16 14.06
C LYS A 98 23.85 8.27 15.21
N LEU A 99 23.46 7.00 15.26
CA LEU A 99 23.89 6.06 16.30
C LEU A 99 25.13 5.28 15.87
N PRO A 100 26.00 4.82 16.81
CA PRO A 100 27.12 3.95 16.47
C PRO A 100 26.65 2.58 15.99
N GLY A 101 27.42 1.97 15.09
CA GLY A 101 27.12 0.66 14.51
C GLY A 101 27.77 -0.49 15.30
N SER A 102 27.19 -1.68 15.19
CA SER A 102 27.73 -2.95 15.65
C SER A 102 27.51 -4.04 14.57
N GLY A 103 28.03 -5.24 14.76
CA GLY A 103 27.86 -6.35 13.80
C GLY A 103 26.39 -6.74 13.52
N GLU A 104 25.48 -6.48 14.44
CA GLU A 104 24.02 -6.73 14.30
C GLU A 104 23.29 -5.57 13.59
N THR A 105 23.98 -4.46 13.30
CA THR A 105 23.33 -3.21 12.88
C THR A 105 22.97 -3.21 11.40
N VAL A 106 21.68 -2.98 11.13
CA VAL A 106 21.15 -2.60 9.82
C VAL A 106 20.76 -1.12 9.88
N ARG A 107 21.29 -0.33 8.95
CA ARG A 107 21.09 1.12 8.94
C ARG A 107 19.78 1.52 8.28
N VAL A 108 19.10 2.48 8.89
CA VAL A 108 17.95 3.19 8.29
C VAL A 108 18.21 4.70 8.37
N PRO A 109 17.58 5.54 7.52
CA PRO A 109 17.71 6.99 7.67
C PRO A 109 17.11 7.47 9.00
N CYS A 110 15.95 6.92 9.35
CA CYS A 110 15.24 7.12 10.60
C CYS A 110 14.32 5.92 10.82
N HIS A 111 13.93 5.62 12.06
CA HIS A 111 12.83 4.67 12.30
C HIS A 111 11.52 5.14 11.68
N GLY A 112 11.34 6.45 11.47
CA GLY A 112 10.18 7.01 10.77
C GLY A 112 10.09 6.62 9.29
N TYR A 113 11.12 6.02 8.70
CA TYR A 113 11.08 5.42 7.35
C TYR A 113 10.35 4.07 7.33
N LEU A 114 10.14 3.46 8.49
CA LEU A 114 9.58 2.12 8.63
C LEU A 114 8.07 2.21 8.86
N ASP A 115 7.28 1.88 7.83
CA ASP A 115 5.83 1.76 7.95
C ASP A 115 5.44 0.36 8.49
N VAL A 116 4.13 0.18 8.71
CA VAL A 116 3.56 -1.09 9.17
C VAL A 116 3.96 -2.25 8.25
N THR A 117 3.84 -2.08 6.93
CA THR A 117 4.14 -3.11 5.94
C THR A 117 5.60 -3.56 6.02
N LEU A 118 6.53 -2.60 6.04
CA LEU A 118 7.96 -2.90 6.10
C LEU A 118 8.35 -3.48 7.46
N LEU A 119 7.85 -2.95 8.58
CA LEU A 119 8.15 -3.48 9.91
C LEU A 119 7.68 -4.90 10.10
N THR A 120 6.45 -5.22 9.68
CA THR A 120 5.94 -6.59 9.69
C THR A 120 6.83 -7.49 8.84
N THR A 121 7.20 -7.05 7.63
CA THR A 121 8.08 -7.82 6.75
C THR A 121 9.46 -8.09 7.38
N LEU A 122 10.10 -7.06 7.96
CA LEU A 122 11.40 -7.19 8.61
C LEU A 122 11.32 -8.03 9.89
N GLY A 123 10.24 -7.92 10.66
CA GLY A 123 10.00 -8.74 11.85
C GLY A 123 9.97 -10.23 11.52
N ILE A 124 9.26 -10.62 10.45
CA ILE A 124 9.23 -12.02 9.99
C ILE A 124 10.59 -12.44 9.41
N ALA A 125 11.30 -11.52 8.74
CA ALA A 125 12.61 -11.79 8.16
C ALA A 125 13.74 -11.94 9.19
N ALA A 126 13.53 -11.53 10.44
CA ALA A 126 14.51 -11.59 11.53
C ALA A 126 14.21 -12.76 12.50
N PRO A 127 14.62 -14.00 12.19
CA PRO A 127 14.24 -15.19 12.97
C PRO A 127 14.80 -15.24 14.40
N ARG A 128 15.76 -14.38 14.76
CA ARG A 128 16.28 -14.22 16.13
C ARG A 128 15.97 -12.84 16.71
N GLY A 129 14.95 -12.20 16.14
CA GLY A 129 14.34 -10.98 16.61
C GLY A 129 14.90 -9.68 16.00
N LEU A 130 14.06 -8.64 16.07
CA LEU A 130 14.30 -7.32 15.50
C LEU A 130 14.19 -6.23 16.57
N TRP A 131 15.26 -5.50 16.79
CA TRP A 131 15.30 -4.40 17.75
C TRP A 131 15.44 -3.06 17.04
N LEU A 132 14.46 -2.19 17.21
CA LEU A 132 14.53 -0.78 16.84
C LEU A 132 15.15 -0.01 18.00
N ASP A 133 16.42 0.36 17.84
CA ASP A 133 17.20 1.07 18.86
C ASP A 133 16.81 2.56 18.90
N THR A 134 16.13 2.95 19.97
CA THR A 134 15.65 4.33 20.16
C THR A 134 16.49 5.17 21.11
N SER A 135 17.68 4.71 21.48
CA SER A 135 18.57 5.36 22.46
C SER A 135 18.89 6.84 22.12
N GLY A 136 18.94 7.18 20.83
CA GLY A 136 19.16 8.55 20.35
C GLY A 136 17.90 9.31 19.93
N CYS A 137 16.71 8.71 20.02
CA CYS A 137 15.50 9.29 19.44
C CYS A 137 14.84 10.35 20.31
N LEU A 138 14.84 10.19 21.63
CA LEU A 138 14.13 11.09 22.56
C LEU A 138 14.70 12.52 22.54
N SER A 139 16.00 12.66 22.30
CA SER A 139 16.71 13.95 22.19
C SER A 139 16.90 14.43 20.74
N CYS A 140 16.39 13.69 19.74
CA CYS A 140 16.56 14.01 18.34
C CYS A 140 15.58 15.10 17.86
N GLU A 141 16.02 15.98 16.97
CA GLU A 141 15.18 16.96 16.25
C GLU A 141 14.01 16.32 15.48
N GLY A 142 14.10 15.03 15.16
CA GLY A 142 13.10 14.25 14.41
C GLY A 142 11.90 13.75 15.23
N ARG A 143 11.40 14.53 16.21
CA ARG A 143 10.31 14.10 17.13
C ARG A 143 9.05 13.56 16.43
N ARG A 144 8.59 14.21 15.35
CA ARG A 144 7.45 13.71 14.56
C ARG A 144 7.75 12.36 13.90
N GLY A 145 8.99 12.14 13.45
CA GLY A 145 9.43 10.87 12.89
C GLY A 145 9.43 9.75 13.93
N PHE A 146 9.77 10.04 15.19
CA PHE A 146 9.66 9.09 16.29
C PHE A 146 8.20 8.69 16.56
N SER A 147 7.29 9.68 16.63
CA SER A 147 5.86 9.41 16.83
C SER A 147 5.27 8.56 15.69
N ALA A 148 5.62 8.87 14.43
CA ALA A 148 5.22 8.07 13.28
C ALA A 148 5.76 6.62 13.37
N ALA A 149 7.05 6.46 13.69
CA ALA A 149 7.68 5.15 13.87
C ALA A 149 6.98 4.34 14.96
N LYS A 150 6.64 4.97 16.09
CA LYS A 150 5.94 4.30 17.21
C LYS A 150 4.56 3.80 16.78
N ARG A 151 3.77 4.63 16.08
CA ARG A 151 2.46 4.20 15.53
C ARG A 151 2.61 3.02 14.58
N SER A 152 3.59 3.07 13.68
CA SER A 152 3.86 1.96 12.76
C SER A 152 4.33 0.69 13.47
N PHE A 153 5.17 0.82 14.50
CA PHE A 153 5.60 -0.31 15.34
C PHE A 153 4.43 -0.97 16.07
N ASP A 154 3.56 -0.18 16.70
CA ASP A 154 2.41 -0.71 17.45
C ASP A 154 1.44 -1.46 16.52
N ALA A 155 1.18 -0.90 15.33
CA ALA A 155 0.36 -1.56 14.33
C ALA A 155 1.03 -2.83 13.77
N ALA A 156 2.34 -2.80 13.50
CA ALA A 156 3.08 -3.95 13.01
C ALA A 156 3.14 -5.07 14.06
N SER A 157 3.32 -4.73 15.34
CA SER A 157 3.29 -5.68 16.46
C SER A 157 1.92 -6.36 16.55
N ARG A 158 0.83 -5.59 16.51
CA ARG A 158 -0.53 -6.16 16.46
C ARG A 158 -0.73 -7.09 15.27
N LEU A 159 -0.30 -6.66 14.08
CA LEU A 159 -0.42 -7.48 12.87
C LEU A 159 0.37 -8.80 12.98
N LEU A 160 1.60 -8.77 13.51
CA LEU A 160 2.39 -9.99 13.74
C LEU A 160 1.69 -10.95 14.71
N THR A 161 1.07 -10.42 15.78
CA THR A 161 0.29 -11.21 16.73
C THR A 161 -0.93 -11.86 16.08
N VAL A 162 -1.73 -11.11 15.32
CA VAL A 162 -2.93 -11.63 14.61
C VAL A 162 -2.53 -12.61 13.49
N LEU A 163 -1.35 -12.49 12.91
CA LEU A 163 -0.83 -13.49 11.98
C LEU A 163 -0.33 -14.76 12.70
N GLY A 164 -0.35 -14.83 14.03
CA GLY A 164 0.19 -15.96 14.79
C GLY A 164 1.67 -16.24 14.50
N LEU A 165 2.42 -15.24 14.02
CA LEU A 165 3.82 -15.40 13.65
C LEU A 165 4.70 -15.16 14.88
N GLN A 166 5.63 -16.09 15.14
CA GLN A 166 6.63 -15.96 16.22
C GLN A 166 7.74 -14.98 15.83
N ALA A 167 7.38 -13.71 15.63
CA ALA A 167 8.32 -12.62 15.38
C ALA A 167 8.46 -11.78 16.64
N GLU A 168 9.65 -11.78 17.24
CA GLU A 168 9.97 -10.93 18.39
C GLU A 168 10.52 -9.59 17.91
N ILE A 169 9.77 -8.51 18.16
CA ILE A 169 10.17 -7.14 17.81
C ILE A 169 10.18 -6.23 19.04
N ALA A 170 11.14 -5.31 19.12
CA ALA A 170 11.26 -4.33 20.21
C ALA A 170 11.46 -2.91 19.70
N PHE A 171 10.90 -1.93 20.41
CA PHE A 171 11.09 -0.49 20.17
C PHE A 171 11.42 0.18 21.50
N GLN A 172 12.71 0.27 21.81
CA GLN A 172 13.19 0.72 23.13
C GLN A 172 14.68 1.10 23.07
N PRO A 173 15.17 1.91 24.03
CA PRO A 173 16.56 2.37 24.02
C PRO A 173 17.56 1.28 24.38
N ASP A 174 17.16 0.31 25.21
CA ASP A 174 18.04 -0.74 25.71
C ASP A 174 17.95 -2.01 24.87
N ARG A 175 19.09 -2.67 24.62
CA ARG A 175 19.14 -3.93 23.87
C ARG A 175 18.30 -4.99 24.59
N PRO A 176 17.29 -5.59 23.94
CA PRO A 176 16.51 -6.68 24.53
C PRO A 176 17.40 -7.87 24.86
N GLN A 177 17.19 -8.49 26.02
CA GLN A 177 17.98 -9.65 26.45
C GLN A 177 17.76 -10.86 25.53
N TRP A 178 16.56 -11.03 25.00
CA TRP A 178 16.18 -12.10 24.07
C TRP A 178 16.80 -11.94 22.67
N LEU A 179 17.31 -10.76 22.31
CA LEU A 179 17.83 -10.52 20.96
C LEU A 179 19.00 -11.46 20.66
N GLY A 180 18.85 -12.25 19.59
CA GLY A 180 19.84 -13.24 19.24
C GLY A 180 19.78 -14.52 20.06
N GLN A 181 18.85 -14.70 20.99
CA GLN A 181 18.65 -16.00 21.63
C GLN A 181 17.96 -16.96 20.65
N THR A 182 18.29 -18.26 20.72
CA THR A 182 17.54 -19.31 20.00
C THR A 182 16.51 -19.87 20.95
N ASN A 183 15.22 -19.71 20.65
CA ASN A 183 14.19 -20.45 21.37
C ASN A 183 14.46 -21.96 21.15
N THR A 184 14.67 -22.69 22.23
CA THR A 184 14.94 -24.13 22.23
C THR A 184 13.71 -24.87 21.74
N ASP A 185 13.63 -25.14 20.42
CA ASP A 185 13.04 -26.37 19.85
C ASP A 185 13.09 -26.49 18.31
N VAL A 186 13.79 -25.61 17.59
CA VAL A 186 13.99 -25.80 16.14
C VAL A 186 15.29 -26.56 15.88
N SER A 187 15.15 -27.86 15.60
CA SER A 187 16.25 -28.73 15.17
C SER A 187 17.10 -28.06 14.09
N ARG A 188 18.44 -28.14 14.23
CA ARG A 188 19.43 -27.66 13.25
C ARG A 188 19.14 -28.10 11.81
N ARG A 189 18.42 -29.21 11.63
CA ARG A 189 18.03 -29.77 10.33
C ARG A 189 16.93 -28.95 9.63
N ASP A 190 16.03 -28.34 10.40
CA ASP A 190 14.98 -27.45 9.88
C ASP A 190 15.51 -26.04 9.61
N LEU A 191 16.46 -25.58 10.43
CA LEU A 191 17.21 -24.36 10.19
C LEU A 191 18.05 -24.46 8.91
N LEU A 192 18.75 -25.58 8.70
CA LEU A 192 19.51 -25.83 7.47
C LEU A 192 18.61 -25.95 6.25
N ARG A 193 17.38 -26.49 6.35
CA ARG A 193 16.41 -26.45 5.23
C ARG A 193 15.93 -25.04 4.90
N ARG A 194 15.72 -24.18 5.91
CA ARG A 194 15.33 -22.77 5.72
C ARG A 194 16.48 -21.86 5.26
N LEU A 195 17.72 -22.23 5.53
CA LEU A 195 18.95 -21.49 5.16
C LEU A 195 19.69 -22.04 3.93
N ALA A 196 19.42 -23.28 3.50
CA ALA A 196 20.05 -23.89 2.32
C ALA A 196 19.53 -23.36 0.97
N GLY A 197 18.47 -22.54 0.99
CA GLY A 197 18.15 -21.68 -0.15
C GLY A 197 19.13 -20.51 -0.16
N LYS A 198 20.16 -20.55 -1.00
CA LYS A 198 21.18 -19.50 -1.14
C LYS A 198 20.51 -18.12 -1.10
N ALA A 199 20.89 -17.26 -0.15
CA ALA A 199 20.31 -15.92 0.03
C ALA A 199 20.35 -15.07 -1.26
N THR A 200 21.36 -15.33 -2.11
CA THR A 200 21.52 -14.72 -3.44
C THR A 200 20.38 -15.09 -4.41
N THR A 201 19.81 -16.29 -4.32
CA THR A 201 18.66 -16.71 -5.14
C THR A 201 17.33 -16.17 -4.64
N ALA A 202 17.15 -15.88 -3.35
CA ALA A 202 15.88 -15.36 -2.82
C ALA A 202 15.70 -13.85 -3.12
N ALA A 203 16.77 -13.06 -2.97
CA ALA A 203 16.76 -11.66 -3.40
C ALA A 203 16.68 -11.55 -4.93
N ALA A 204 17.37 -12.45 -5.67
CA ALA A 204 17.27 -12.50 -7.13
C ALA A 204 15.92 -13.02 -7.64
N SER A 205 15.29 -14.02 -6.99
CA SER A 205 13.94 -14.49 -7.36
C SER A 205 12.89 -13.43 -7.04
N LEU A 206 13.05 -12.71 -5.93
CA LEU A 206 12.26 -11.51 -5.64
C LEU A 206 12.41 -10.50 -6.78
N VAL A 207 13.62 -10.12 -7.19
CA VAL A 207 13.86 -9.19 -8.31
C VAL A 207 13.26 -9.69 -9.64
N VAL A 208 13.29 -10.99 -9.93
CA VAL A 208 12.67 -11.58 -11.13
C VAL A 208 11.13 -11.56 -11.06
N ASP A 209 10.54 -11.83 -9.89
CA ASP A 209 9.10 -11.64 -9.64
C ASP A 209 8.72 -10.15 -9.58
N LEU A 210 9.70 -9.25 -9.31
CA LEU A 210 9.53 -7.80 -9.28
C LEU A 210 9.23 -7.22 -10.68
N ASP A 211 9.77 -7.82 -11.75
CA ASP A 211 9.53 -7.34 -13.13
C ASP A 211 8.21 -7.85 -13.74
N ARG A 212 7.72 -9.04 -13.37
CA ARG A 212 6.59 -9.70 -14.06
C ARG A 212 5.18 -9.13 -13.78
N GLN A 213 4.99 -8.31 -12.76
CA GLN A 213 3.64 -7.84 -12.34
C GLN A 213 3.33 -6.38 -12.67
N THR A 214 4.06 -5.79 -13.61
CA THR A 214 3.70 -4.48 -14.16
C THR A 214 2.60 -4.70 -15.20
N GLU A 215 1.35 -4.41 -14.87
CA GLU A 215 0.30 -4.34 -15.89
C GLU A 215 0.59 -3.11 -16.76
N GLY A 216 0.90 -3.36 -18.04
CA GLY A 216 1.21 -2.31 -19.00
C GLY A 216 0.07 -1.28 -19.05
N GLY A 217 0.40 -0.01 -18.84
CA GLY A 217 -0.57 1.07 -18.98
C GLY A 217 -1.04 1.19 -20.43
N GLN A 218 -2.35 1.21 -20.64
CA GLN A 218 -2.92 1.64 -21.91
C GLN A 218 -2.66 3.14 -22.09
N SER A 219 -2.41 3.58 -23.33
CA SER A 219 -2.15 4.99 -23.65
C SER A 219 -3.24 5.90 -23.07
N GLY A 220 -2.86 6.85 -22.22
CA GLY A 220 -3.77 7.82 -21.60
C GLY A 220 -4.38 7.41 -20.25
N LEU A 221 -4.17 6.17 -19.76
CA LEU A 221 -4.62 5.73 -18.44
C LEU A 221 -3.47 5.66 -17.43
N PRO A 222 -3.71 5.95 -16.13
CA PRO A 222 -2.67 5.84 -15.11
C PRO A 222 -2.17 4.40 -14.96
N SER A 223 -0.84 4.22 -14.84
CA SER A 223 -0.24 2.90 -14.61
C SER A 223 -0.74 2.28 -13.31
N LYS A 224 -0.76 0.94 -13.26
CA LYS A 224 -1.14 0.15 -12.09
C LYS A 224 0.08 -0.64 -11.62
N GLN A 225 0.51 -0.39 -10.39
CA GLN A 225 1.69 -1.03 -9.82
C GLN A 225 1.47 -1.33 -8.35
N LEU A 226 1.79 -2.55 -7.94
CA LEU A 226 1.81 -2.92 -6.53
C LEU A 226 3.12 -2.41 -5.88
N PRO A 227 3.06 -1.65 -4.78
CA PRO A 227 4.26 -1.12 -4.13
C PRO A 227 5.21 -2.23 -3.64
N LEU A 228 6.50 -1.94 -3.65
CA LEU A 228 7.56 -2.89 -3.31
C LEU A 228 7.40 -3.47 -1.90
N ARG A 229 7.10 -2.64 -0.90
CA ARG A 229 6.87 -3.11 0.47
C ARG A 229 5.72 -4.10 0.55
N ARG A 230 4.64 -3.86 -0.21
CA ARG A 230 3.50 -4.79 -0.26
C ARG A 230 3.90 -6.11 -0.90
N ARG A 231 4.68 -6.08 -1.98
CA ARG A 231 5.18 -7.30 -2.64
C ARG A 231 6.06 -8.13 -1.71
N LEU A 232 6.95 -7.48 -0.96
CA LEU A 232 7.79 -8.14 0.04
C LEU A 232 6.95 -8.78 1.15
N LEU A 233 5.94 -8.08 1.66
CA LEU A 233 5.02 -8.61 2.66
C LEU A 233 4.30 -9.86 2.14
N LEU A 234 3.69 -9.80 0.95
CA LEU A 234 2.99 -10.96 0.38
C LEU A 234 3.93 -12.13 0.11
N HIS A 235 5.17 -11.87 -0.33
CA HIS A 235 6.18 -12.90 -0.53
C HIS A 235 6.50 -13.66 0.77
N ILE A 236 6.74 -12.94 1.87
CA ILE A 236 7.11 -13.58 3.14
C ILE A 236 5.92 -14.27 3.82
N LEU A 237 4.70 -13.75 3.67
CA LEU A 237 3.48 -14.37 4.22
C LEU A 237 3.15 -15.71 3.54
N ARG A 238 3.24 -15.78 2.21
CA ARG A 238 2.99 -17.02 1.44
C ARG A 238 3.95 -18.16 1.79
N SER A 239 5.09 -17.85 2.38
CA SER A 239 6.12 -18.81 2.76
C SER A 239 5.93 -19.41 4.16
N GLY A 240 4.93 -18.97 4.93
CA GLY A 240 4.89 -19.21 6.38
C GLY A 240 3.54 -19.40 7.07
N SER A 241 2.39 -19.33 6.40
CA SER A 241 1.08 -19.38 7.10
C SER A 241 0.27 -20.64 6.79
N ASN A 242 0.00 -21.45 7.83
CA ASN A 242 -1.29 -22.14 8.00
C ASN A 242 -2.12 -21.22 8.89
N GLN A 243 -3.13 -20.50 8.36
CA GLN A 243 -3.94 -19.61 9.18
C GLN A 243 -5.44 -19.87 9.09
N THR A 244 -6.06 -19.74 10.26
CA THR A 244 -7.49 -19.67 10.56
C THR A 244 -8.05 -18.27 10.28
N PRO A 245 -9.38 -18.08 10.23
CA PRO A 245 -9.98 -16.76 10.05
C PRO A 245 -9.75 -15.87 11.29
N GLU A 246 -8.92 -14.84 11.17
CA GLU A 246 -8.74 -13.80 12.18
C GLU A 246 -9.09 -12.42 11.62
N MET A 247 -9.67 -11.57 12.48
CA MET A 247 -10.09 -10.20 12.15
C MET A 247 -9.12 -9.19 12.75
N LEU A 248 -8.76 -8.16 11.98
CA LEU A 248 -7.93 -7.05 12.41
C LEU A 248 -8.74 -5.76 12.44
N ALA A 249 -8.58 -4.92 13.46
CA ALA A 249 -9.13 -3.56 13.43
C ALA A 249 -8.54 -2.77 12.25
N ALA A 250 -9.39 -2.09 11.48
CA ALA A 250 -8.94 -1.34 10.30
C ALA A 250 -7.94 -0.21 10.67
N GLU A 251 -8.02 0.32 11.88
CA GLU A 251 -7.11 1.35 12.36
C GLU A 251 -5.67 0.85 12.45
N GLY A 252 -4.80 1.43 11.60
CA GLY A 252 -3.39 1.07 11.52
C GLY A 252 -3.10 -0.18 10.69
N ALA A 253 -4.12 -0.80 10.08
CA ALA A 253 -3.90 -1.89 9.13
C ALA A 253 -3.22 -1.37 7.85
N PRO A 254 -2.38 -2.18 7.18
CA PRO A 254 -1.74 -1.76 5.95
C PRO A 254 -2.70 -1.79 4.73
N TRP A 255 -3.92 -2.31 4.87
CA TRP A 255 -4.96 -2.30 3.83
C TRP A 255 -6.30 -1.83 4.39
N ALA A 256 -7.26 -1.65 3.49
CA ALA A 256 -8.65 -1.37 3.81
C ALA A 256 -9.54 -2.24 2.91
N GLU A 257 -10.79 -2.45 3.30
CA GLU A 257 -11.78 -3.16 2.49
C GLU A 257 -12.91 -2.21 2.11
N PRO A 258 -12.93 -1.71 0.85
CA PRO A 258 -14.03 -0.91 0.36
C PRO A 258 -15.29 -1.76 0.19
N ARG A 259 -16.44 -1.18 0.54
CA ARG A 259 -17.77 -1.68 0.20
C ARG A 259 -18.42 -0.72 -0.80
N ILE A 260 -19.11 -1.27 -1.79
CA ILE A 260 -19.83 -0.48 -2.79
C ILE A 260 -21.33 -0.63 -2.51
N GLY A 261 -21.99 0.50 -2.24
CA GLY A 261 -23.42 0.57 -1.96
C GLY A 261 -24.28 0.54 -3.24
N SER A 262 -25.59 0.42 -3.03
CA SER A 262 -26.61 0.36 -4.09
C SER A 262 -26.69 1.62 -4.96
N ASP A 263 -26.22 2.76 -4.44
CA ASP A 263 -26.18 4.04 -5.16
C ASP A 263 -25.07 4.10 -6.22
N CYS A 264 -24.28 3.02 -6.36
CA CYS A 264 -23.23 2.94 -7.36
C CYS A 264 -23.83 3.00 -8.77
N SER A 265 -23.30 3.91 -9.60
CA SER A 265 -23.72 4.08 -10.98
C SER A 265 -23.00 3.17 -11.97
N ALA A 266 -22.24 2.18 -11.49
CA ALA A 266 -21.39 1.29 -12.30
C ALA A 266 -20.42 2.02 -13.27
N CYS A 267 -19.97 3.24 -12.94
CA CYS A 267 -19.10 4.04 -13.83
C CYS A 267 -17.64 3.57 -13.91
N LEU A 268 -17.25 2.58 -13.09
CA LEU A 268 -15.92 1.97 -13.03
C LEU A 268 -14.73 2.90 -12.71
N LEU A 269 -14.96 4.16 -12.34
CA LEU A 269 -13.87 5.08 -11.96
C LEU A 269 -13.01 4.53 -10.80
N CYS A 270 -13.62 3.85 -9.83
CA CYS A 270 -12.89 3.22 -8.73
C CYS A 270 -11.91 2.13 -9.22
N VAL A 271 -12.32 1.34 -10.22
CA VAL A 271 -11.49 0.32 -10.88
C VAL A 271 -10.40 0.99 -11.69
N THR A 272 -10.75 1.97 -12.54
CA THR A 272 -9.79 2.68 -13.39
C THR A 272 -8.69 3.37 -12.59
N PHE A 273 -9.05 4.12 -11.54
CA PHE A 273 -8.09 4.92 -10.78
C PHE A 273 -7.37 4.15 -9.67
N CYS A 274 -7.83 2.95 -9.30
CA CYS A 274 -7.15 2.09 -8.33
C CYS A 274 -5.67 1.87 -8.74
N PRO A 275 -4.69 2.36 -7.96
CA PRO A 275 -3.29 2.38 -8.35
C PRO A 275 -2.63 1.00 -8.33
N THR A 276 -3.21 0.03 -7.63
CA THR A 276 -2.64 -1.30 -7.43
C THR A 276 -3.42 -2.40 -8.14
N ALA A 277 -4.49 -2.05 -8.86
CA ALA A 277 -5.47 -3.01 -9.38
C ALA A 277 -6.08 -3.91 -8.28
N ALA A 278 -6.26 -3.36 -7.07
CA ALA A 278 -7.00 -4.06 -6.01
C ALA A 278 -8.49 -4.19 -6.35
N LEU A 279 -9.03 -3.26 -7.13
CA LEU A 279 -10.36 -3.35 -7.71
C LEU A 279 -10.24 -3.67 -9.20
N THR A 280 -10.97 -4.69 -9.64
CA THR A 280 -11.07 -5.10 -11.05
C THR A 280 -12.53 -5.28 -11.43
N ALA A 281 -12.84 -5.11 -12.72
CA ALA A 281 -14.16 -5.35 -13.26
C ALA A 281 -14.10 -6.52 -14.25
N TYR A 282 -15.10 -7.39 -14.19
CA TYR A 282 -15.35 -8.43 -15.16
C TYR A 282 -16.72 -8.19 -15.77
N GLU A 283 -16.82 -8.26 -17.08
CA GLU A 283 -18.05 -7.99 -17.81
C GLU A 283 -18.31 -9.11 -18.80
N ASP A 284 -19.46 -9.77 -18.65
CA ASP A 284 -19.96 -10.77 -19.57
C ASP A 284 -21.29 -10.29 -20.18
N PRO A 285 -21.97 -11.07 -21.05
CA PRO A 285 -23.22 -10.64 -21.67
C PRO A 285 -24.34 -10.29 -20.67
N ASP A 286 -24.35 -10.92 -19.50
CA ASP A 286 -25.46 -10.90 -18.54
C ASP A 286 -25.14 -10.05 -17.30
N HIS A 287 -23.85 -9.86 -16.97
CA HIS A 287 -23.41 -9.24 -15.73
C HIS A 287 -22.23 -8.28 -15.92
N LEU A 288 -22.15 -7.31 -15.01
CA LEU A 288 -20.95 -6.53 -14.71
C LEU A 288 -20.62 -6.72 -13.23
N GLU A 289 -19.50 -7.35 -12.97
CA GLU A 289 -19.01 -7.64 -11.62
C GLU A 289 -17.81 -6.76 -11.28
N ILE A 290 -17.76 -6.26 -10.05
CA ILE A 290 -16.56 -5.64 -9.48
C ILE A 290 -16.06 -6.55 -8.36
N THR A 291 -14.77 -6.88 -8.41
CA THR A 291 -14.10 -7.72 -7.41
C THR A 291 -13.01 -6.94 -6.67
N LEU A 292 -12.67 -7.40 -5.46
CA LEU A 292 -11.62 -6.85 -4.60
C LEU A 292 -10.58 -7.92 -4.28
N ASP A 293 -9.31 -7.63 -4.55
CA ASP A 293 -8.16 -8.33 -3.97
C ASP A 293 -7.61 -7.51 -2.79
N SER A 294 -7.96 -7.93 -1.56
CA SER A 294 -7.53 -7.30 -0.31
C SER A 294 -6.01 -7.22 -0.18
N SER A 295 -5.29 -8.21 -0.72
CA SER A 295 -3.83 -8.28 -0.68
C SER A 295 -3.17 -7.13 -1.47
N ARG A 296 -3.89 -6.57 -2.46
CA ARG A 296 -3.42 -5.47 -3.30
C ARG A 296 -3.87 -4.10 -2.81
N CYS A 297 -4.85 -4.01 -1.91
CA CYS A 297 -5.31 -2.74 -1.38
C CYS A 297 -4.27 -2.11 -0.44
N VAL A 298 -3.92 -0.85 -0.69
CA VAL A 298 -2.91 -0.09 0.08
C VAL A 298 -3.53 1.04 0.91
N ALA A 299 -4.84 0.97 1.18
CA ALA A 299 -5.60 1.96 1.95
C ALA A 299 -5.30 3.40 1.50
N CYS A 300 -5.41 3.67 0.19
CA CYS A 300 -5.09 4.97 -0.40
C CYS A 300 -6.30 5.90 -0.59
N ASP A 301 -7.51 5.41 -0.30
CA ASP A 301 -8.79 6.12 -0.37
C ASP A 301 -9.17 6.69 -1.76
N VAL A 302 -8.43 6.32 -2.80
CA VAL A 302 -8.65 6.78 -4.18
C VAL A 302 -10.04 6.39 -4.69
N CYS A 303 -10.49 5.16 -4.40
CA CYS A 303 -11.80 4.67 -4.86
C CYS A 303 -12.94 5.54 -4.31
N ALA A 304 -12.91 5.86 -3.01
CA ALA A 304 -13.91 6.73 -2.40
C ALA A 304 -13.84 8.17 -2.93
N GLN A 305 -12.65 8.76 -3.04
CA GLN A 305 -12.48 10.14 -3.53
C GLN A 305 -12.91 10.33 -4.98
N ILE A 306 -12.75 9.31 -5.84
CA ILE A 306 -13.11 9.43 -7.26
C ILE A 306 -14.57 9.07 -7.53
N CYS A 307 -15.28 8.47 -6.57
CA CYS A 307 -16.65 8.01 -6.74
C CYS A 307 -17.61 9.21 -6.81
N PRO A 308 -18.24 9.51 -7.96
CA PRO A 308 -19.14 10.66 -8.08
C PRO A 308 -20.44 10.48 -7.29
N ALA A 309 -20.86 9.23 -7.10
CA ALA A 309 -22.08 8.89 -6.36
C ALA A 309 -21.86 8.83 -4.83
N GLY A 310 -20.61 8.90 -4.34
CA GLY A 310 -20.32 8.70 -2.92
C GLY A 310 -20.62 7.29 -2.41
N ALA A 311 -20.74 6.30 -3.30
CA ALA A 311 -21.22 4.96 -2.98
C ALA A 311 -20.19 4.04 -2.29
N ILE A 312 -18.99 4.53 -1.96
CA ILE A 312 -17.91 3.71 -1.41
C ILE A 312 -17.66 4.04 0.06
N THR A 313 -17.81 3.03 0.90
CA THR A 313 -17.49 3.07 2.33
C THR A 313 -16.39 2.06 2.65
N PHE A 314 -15.89 2.05 3.89
CA PHE A 314 -14.88 1.10 4.35
C PHE A 314 -15.36 0.39 5.60
N VAL A 315 -15.05 -0.90 5.71
CA VAL A 315 -15.32 -1.68 6.92
C VAL A 315 -14.39 -1.27 8.06
N SER A 316 -14.81 -1.52 9.30
CA SER A 316 -14.02 -1.26 10.51
C SER A 316 -13.16 -2.45 10.96
N GLN A 317 -13.43 -3.64 10.44
CA GLN A 317 -12.69 -4.87 10.74
C GLN A 317 -12.36 -5.59 9.44
N LEU A 318 -11.12 -6.03 9.31
CA LEU A 318 -10.54 -6.60 8.09
C LEU A 318 -10.25 -8.07 8.27
N SER A 319 -10.48 -8.85 7.22
CA SER A 319 -10.17 -10.28 7.20
C SER A 319 -8.70 -10.48 6.85
N VAL A 320 -7.94 -11.07 7.80
CA VAL A 320 -6.54 -11.43 7.55
C VAL A 320 -6.45 -12.61 6.58
N ALA A 321 -7.42 -13.53 6.63
CA ALA A 321 -7.50 -14.65 5.69
C ALA A 321 -7.68 -14.18 4.25
N ASP A 322 -8.55 -13.19 3.99
CA ASP A 322 -8.77 -12.65 2.64
C ASP A 322 -7.50 -11.94 2.14
N PHE A 323 -6.82 -11.21 3.02
CA PHE A 323 -5.55 -10.57 2.70
C PHE A 323 -4.45 -11.57 2.32
N VAL A 324 -4.28 -12.62 3.13
CA VAL A 324 -3.22 -13.62 2.94
C VAL A 324 -3.50 -14.52 1.73
N SER A 325 -4.76 -14.89 1.53
CA SER A 325 -5.17 -15.74 0.40
C SER A 325 -4.84 -15.08 -0.95
N ALA A 326 -4.86 -13.73 -1.02
CA ALA A 326 -4.63 -12.97 -2.24
C ALA A 326 -5.55 -13.42 -3.40
N HIS A 327 -6.79 -13.80 -3.07
CA HIS A 327 -7.82 -14.13 -4.04
C HIS A 327 -8.82 -12.96 -4.16
N PRO A 328 -9.10 -12.49 -5.38
CA PRO A 328 -10.19 -11.55 -5.61
C PRO A 328 -11.54 -12.16 -5.19
N HIS A 329 -12.37 -11.37 -4.52
CA HIS A 329 -13.74 -11.74 -4.19
C HIS A 329 -14.74 -10.69 -4.71
N LEU A 330 -15.94 -11.13 -5.05
CA LEU A 330 -17.03 -10.27 -5.53
C LEU A 330 -17.44 -9.26 -4.45
N ILE A 331 -17.52 -7.97 -4.79
CA ILE A 331 -17.99 -6.92 -3.89
C ILE A 331 -19.32 -6.28 -4.34
N ILE A 332 -19.60 -6.27 -5.65
CA ILE A 332 -20.89 -5.86 -6.20
C ILE A 332 -21.07 -6.46 -7.61
N ASP A 333 -22.30 -6.82 -7.93
CA ASP A 333 -22.73 -7.33 -9.23
C ASP A 333 -23.87 -6.46 -9.75
N PHE A 334 -23.85 -6.19 -11.05
CA PHE A 334 -24.91 -5.48 -11.76
C PHE A 334 -25.45 -6.32 -12.91
N PRO A 335 -26.72 -6.76 -12.86
CA PRO A 335 -27.32 -7.50 -13.96
C PRO A 335 -27.55 -6.59 -15.16
N LYS A 336 -27.45 -7.18 -16.34
CA LYS A 336 -27.82 -6.55 -17.61
C LYS A 336 -29.17 -7.05 -18.05
N ILE A 337 -30.07 -6.12 -18.36
CA ILE A 337 -31.41 -6.44 -18.82
C ILE A 337 -31.67 -5.79 -20.17
N ALA A 338 -32.58 -6.36 -20.95
CA ALA A 338 -33.04 -5.76 -22.19
C ALA A 338 -33.93 -4.55 -21.89
N CYS A 339 -33.64 -3.41 -22.51
CA CYS A 339 -34.46 -2.22 -22.40
C CYS A 339 -35.88 -2.50 -22.95
N PRO A 340 -36.95 -2.26 -22.18
CA PRO A 340 -38.32 -2.50 -22.64
C PRO A 340 -38.73 -1.70 -23.88
N SER A 341 -38.07 -0.57 -24.14
CA SER A 341 -38.38 0.32 -25.27
C SER A 341 -37.65 -0.06 -26.55
N CYS A 342 -36.35 -0.39 -26.48
CA CYS A 342 -35.52 -0.59 -27.68
C CYS A 342 -34.86 -1.99 -27.76
N GLY A 343 -35.01 -2.84 -26.74
CA GLY A 343 -34.42 -4.17 -26.68
C GLY A 343 -32.91 -4.21 -26.38
N GLN A 344 -32.21 -3.08 -26.32
CA GLN A 344 -30.78 -3.04 -26.05
C GLN A 344 -30.46 -3.48 -24.61
N LEU A 345 -29.49 -4.37 -24.42
CA LEU A 345 -28.96 -4.73 -23.11
C LEU A 345 -28.24 -3.55 -22.46
N PHE A 346 -28.53 -3.30 -21.18
CA PHE A 346 -27.88 -2.26 -20.39
C PHE A 346 -27.78 -2.67 -18.93
N ILE A 347 -26.86 -2.05 -18.20
CA ILE A 347 -26.69 -2.26 -16.76
C ILE A 347 -27.93 -1.75 -16.02
N SER A 348 -28.64 -2.66 -15.35
CA SER A 348 -29.83 -2.34 -14.57
C SER A 348 -29.44 -1.84 -13.18
N LEU A 349 -29.38 -0.52 -13.02
CA LEU A 349 -29.29 0.09 -11.69
C LEU A 349 -30.65 0.00 -10.98
N PRO A 350 -30.70 -0.04 -9.63
CA PRO A 350 -31.95 -0.24 -8.88
C PRO A 350 -33.11 0.71 -9.24
N GLN A 351 -32.79 1.90 -9.75
CA GLN A 351 -33.76 2.95 -10.10
C GLN A 351 -33.97 3.11 -11.62
N ALA A 352 -33.14 2.47 -12.45
CA ALA A 352 -33.15 2.64 -13.89
C ALA A 352 -34.17 1.70 -14.56
N LYS A 353 -35.21 2.27 -15.17
CA LYS A 353 -36.26 1.51 -15.89
C LYS A 353 -36.01 1.38 -17.40
N LEU A 354 -35.18 2.27 -17.95
CA LEU A 354 -34.83 2.35 -19.36
C LEU A 354 -33.32 2.45 -19.51
N CYS A 355 -32.80 2.06 -20.67
CA CYS A 355 -31.39 2.30 -20.96
C CYS A 355 -31.09 3.81 -21.03
N PRO A 356 -29.83 4.26 -20.85
CA PRO A 356 -29.48 5.68 -20.79
C PRO A 356 -29.95 6.50 -22.00
N ARG A 357 -30.01 5.88 -23.19
CA ARG A 357 -30.52 6.50 -24.40
C ARG A 357 -32.04 6.73 -24.32
N CYS A 358 -32.82 5.66 -24.10
CA CYS A 358 -34.28 5.74 -24.03
C CYS A 358 -34.75 6.60 -22.84
N GLN A 359 -34.00 6.62 -21.74
CA GLN A 359 -34.29 7.53 -20.62
C GLN A 359 -34.16 8.99 -21.05
N LYS A 360 -33.07 9.35 -21.72
CA LYS A 360 -32.86 10.71 -22.20
C LYS A 360 -33.89 11.13 -23.25
N ASP A 361 -34.27 10.22 -24.14
CA ASP A 361 -35.31 10.47 -25.14
C ASP A 361 -36.67 10.76 -24.43
N ALA A 362 -37.02 9.98 -23.39
CA ALA A 362 -38.24 10.20 -22.61
C ALA A 362 -38.23 11.51 -21.80
N GLU A 363 -37.08 11.90 -21.24
CA GLU A 363 -36.90 13.19 -20.54
C GLU A 363 -37.10 14.38 -21.49
N LEU A 364 -36.55 14.31 -22.72
CA LEU A 364 -36.73 15.35 -23.73
C LEU A 364 -38.19 15.49 -24.20
N GLU A 365 -38.91 14.38 -24.35
CA GLU A 365 -40.33 14.40 -24.69
C GLU A 365 -41.18 15.08 -23.59
N GLN A 366 -40.85 14.81 -22.33
CA GLN A 366 -41.50 15.46 -21.18
C GLN A 366 -41.20 16.96 -21.16
N ASP A 367 -39.94 17.34 -21.38
CA ASP A 367 -39.56 18.75 -21.44
C ASP A 367 -40.32 19.48 -22.55
N VAL A 368 -40.36 18.94 -23.78
CA VAL A 368 -41.11 19.55 -24.88
C VAL A 368 -42.60 19.69 -24.55
N SER A 369 -43.19 18.68 -23.91
CA SER A 369 -44.62 18.71 -23.52
C SER A 369 -44.95 19.73 -22.43
N SER A 370 -43.96 20.19 -21.66
CA SER A 370 -44.15 21.22 -20.62
C SER A 370 -44.13 22.65 -21.16
N TRP A 371 -43.76 22.84 -22.43
CA TRP A 371 -43.70 24.14 -23.10
C TRP A 371 -44.98 24.45 -23.90
N THR A 372 -45.82 23.44 -24.10
CA THR A 372 -47.15 23.50 -24.75
C THR A 372 -48.24 23.48 -23.70
#